data_AF-A0A523AUW2-F1
#
_entry.id   AF-A0A523AUW2-F1
#
_cell.length_a   1.000
_cell.length_b   1.000
_cell.length_c   1.000
_cell.angle_alpha   90.00
_cell.angle_beta   90.00
_cell.angle_gamma   90.00
#
_symmetry.space_group_name_H-M   'P 1'
#
loop_
_entity.id
_entity.type
_entity.pdbx_description
1 polymer ?
#
loop_
_entity_poly.entity_id
_entity_poly.type
_entity_poly.pdbx_seq_one_letter_code
_entity_poly.pdbx_strand_id
1 'polypeptide(L)'
;EVGVRGWFTPATTFILEGGAVLVEDANGCRMLSPPPLIQVSGENTLTVTYCLLKVPERSTVSLGTRKVILRCVNAGYREAPSGGPNRENVVVDLGMVDARHREAWKKYLVAENARLNSLGLNAYIDNLNPLRLAILGKVTAPGTKDLYYYEKVVEVEVEVL
;
A
#
# COMPACT_ATOMS: atom_id res chain seq x y z
N GLU A 1 -7.95 11.58 11.25
CA GLU A 1 -9.28 11.42 10.63
C GLU A 1 -9.19 11.91 9.19
N VAL A 2 -9.52 11.08 8.20
CA VAL A 2 -9.55 11.52 6.79
C VAL A 2 -11.00 11.88 6.48
N GLY A 3 -11.30 13.17 6.39
CA GLY A 3 -12.62 13.66 5.99
C GLY A 3 -12.71 13.78 4.47
N VAL A 4 -13.36 12.83 3.80
CA VAL A 4 -13.70 12.95 2.38
C VAL A 4 -15.15 13.43 2.28
N ARG A 5 -15.37 14.64 1.76
CA ARG A 5 -16.71 15.14 1.42
C ARG A 5 -16.99 14.87 -0.06
N GLY A 6 -17.96 14.01 -0.34
CA GLY A 6 -18.45 13.70 -1.69
C GLY A 6 -19.92 13.25 -1.63
N TRP A 7 -20.62 13.35 -2.75
CA TRP A 7 -21.99 12.85 -2.89
C TRP A 7 -21.93 11.34 -3.14
N PHE A 8 -22.26 10.52 -2.14
CA PHE A 8 -22.30 9.06 -2.26
C PHE A 8 -23.72 8.62 -2.64
N THR A 9 -23.84 7.84 -3.71
CA THR A 9 -25.13 7.27 -4.13
C THR A 9 -25.37 5.93 -3.42
N PRO A 10 -26.62 5.43 -3.37
CA PRO A 10 -26.93 4.09 -2.85
C PRO A 10 -26.16 2.94 -3.53
N ALA A 11 -25.57 3.17 -4.70
CA ALA A 11 -24.74 2.20 -5.42
C ALA A 11 -23.24 2.26 -5.05
N THR A 12 -22.85 3.15 -4.12
CA THR A 12 -21.45 3.33 -3.73
C THR A 12 -21.02 2.22 -2.77
N THR A 13 -19.96 1.48 -3.12
CA THR A 13 -19.38 0.43 -2.28
C THR A 13 -18.02 0.87 -1.76
N PHE A 14 -17.79 0.73 -0.46
CA PHE A 14 -16.49 0.96 0.17
C PHE A 14 -15.78 -0.37 0.37
N ILE A 15 -14.49 -0.41 0.03
CA ILE A 15 -13.69 -1.63 0.03
C ILE A 15 -12.42 -1.36 0.81
N LEU A 16 -12.06 -2.30 1.69
CA LEU A 16 -10.79 -2.30 2.38
C LEU A 16 -9.91 -3.39 1.78
N GLU A 17 -8.79 -3.01 1.18
CA GLU A 17 -7.87 -3.94 0.51
C GLU A 17 -6.43 -3.52 0.78
N GLY A 18 -5.58 -4.42 1.30
CA GLY A 18 -4.16 -4.12 1.55
C GLY A 18 -3.92 -2.91 2.48
N GLY A 19 -4.88 -2.57 3.35
CA GLY A 19 -4.85 -1.37 4.20
C GLY A 19 -5.29 -0.08 3.51
N ALA A 20 -5.60 -0.12 2.21
CA ALA A 20 -6.19 0.98 1.46
C ALA A 20 -7.70 1.01 1.64
N VAL A 21 -8.28 2.21 1.66
CA VAL A 21 -9.73 2.40 1.52
C VAL A 21 -10.02 2.80 0.09
N LEU A 22 -10.77 1.97 -0.61
CA LEU A 22 -11.25 2.18 -1.97
C LEU A 22 -12.74 2.50 -1.95
N VAL A 23 -13.18 3.19 -2.99
CA VAL A 23 -14.60 3.38 -3.29
C VAL A 23 -14.86 2.97 -4.73
N GLU A 24 -15.90 2.18 -4.91
CA GLU A 24 -16.42 1.76 -6.21
C GLU A 24 -17.78 2.41 -6.42
N ASP A 25 -17.90 3.20 -7.49
CA ASP A 25 -19.13 3.88 -7.89
C ASP A 25 -19.28 3.83 -9.43
N ALA A 26 -20.26 4.55 -9.99
CA ALA A 26 -20.53 4.56 -11.44
C ALA A 26 -19.32 5.03 -12.29
N ASN A 27 -18.35 5.71 -11.69
CA ASN A 27 -17.11 6.16 -12.33
C ASN A 27 -15.94 5.16 -12.17
N GLY A 28 -16.22 3.97 -11.65
CA GLY A 28 -15.25 2.92 -11.39
C GLY A 28 -14.65 2.96 -9.98
N CYS A 29 -13.58 2.18 -9.78
CA CYS A 29 -12.90 2.08 -8.50
C CYS A 29 -11.80 3.15 -8.35
N ARG A 30 -11.78 3.85 -7.21
CA ARG A 30 -10.75 4.84 -6.86
C ARG A 30 -10.33 4.72 -5.40
N MET A 31 -9.07 5.06 -5.12
CA MET A 31 -8.53 5.04 -3.77
C MET A 31 -8.88 6.33 -3.02
N LEU A 32 -9.56 6.21 -1.87
CA LEU A 32 -9.90 7.33 -0.99
C LEU A 32 -8.81 7.60 0.04
N SER A 33 -8.25 6.54 0.62
CA SER A 33 -7.17 6.62 1.58
C SER A 33 -6.10 5.62 1.19
N PRO A 34 -4.88 6.07 0.83
CA PRO A 34 -3.79 5.17 0.55
C PRO A 34 -3.33 4.42 1.80
N PRO A 35 -2.79 3.21 1.66
CA PRO A 35 -2.17 2.49 2.75
C PRO A 35 -0.81 3.13 3.08
N PRO A 36 -0.30 2.98 4.31
CA PRO A 36 1.08 3.32 4.64
C PRO A 36 2.06 2.23 4.11
N LEU A 37 1.90 1.81 2.84
CA LEU A 37 2.62 0.67 2.28
C LEU A 37 4.12 0.94 2.16
N ILE A 38 4.53 2.14 1.74
CA ILE A 38 5.94 2.48 1.55
C ILE A 38 6.28 3.73 2.36
N GLN A 39 7.11 3.56 3.38
CA GLN A 39 7.60 4.66 4.21
C GLN A 39 9.11 4.82 4.00
N VAL A 40 9.53 6.06 3.75
CA VAL A 40 10.94 6.42 3.65
C VAL A 40 11.31 7.23 4.88
N SER A 41 12.43 6.89 5.51
CA SER A 41 13.00 7.65 6.61
C SER A 41 14.50 7.85 6.38
N GLY A 42 15.03 8.99 6.85
CA GLY A 42 16.41 9.37 6.53
C GLY A 42 16.67 9.38 5.03
N GLU A 43 17.90 9.05 4.63
CA GLU A 43 18.28 9.09 3.22
C GLU A 43 17.96 7.81 2.44
N ASN A 44 18.25 6.64 3.01
CA ASN A 44 18.14 5.34 2.32
C ASN A 44 17.40 4.27 3.15
N THR A 45 16.57 4.68 4.12
CA THR A 45 15.78 3.72 4.90
C THR A 45 14.40 3.58 4.31
N LEU A 46 14.04 2.34 3.98
CA LEU A 46 12.76 2.00 3.39
C LEU A 46 12.05 0.98 4.27
N THR A 47 10.83 1.28 4.68
CA THR A 47 9.94 0.32 5.32
C THR A 47 8.79 0.02 4.38
N VAL A 48 8.64 -1.24 3.99
CA VAL A 48 7.45 -1.72 3.26
C VAL A 48 6.54 -2.45 4.24
N THR A 49 5.30 -1.99 4.37
CA THR A 49 4.31 -2.53 5.31
C THR A 49 3.16 -3.20 4.58
N TYR A 50 3.04 -4.52 4.69
CA TYR A 50 1.92 -5.29 4.16
C TYR A 50 0.84 -5.46 5.22
N CYS A 51 -0.33 -4.87 4.98
CA CYS A 51 -1.51 -5.03 5.83
C CYS A 51 -2.33 -6.24 5.38
N LEU A 52 -2.37 -7.27 6.22
CA LEU A 52 -3.20 -8.46 6.03
C LEU A 52 -4.52 -8.26 6.77
N LEU A 53 -5.59 -8.08 6.00
CA LEU A 53 -6.92 -7.87 6.55
C LEU A 53 -7.55 -9.21 6.89
N LYS A 54 -7.82 -9.43 8.18
CA LYS A 54 -8.72 -10.48 8.66
C LYS A 54 -10.13 -9.91 8.63
N VAL A 55 -10.83 -10.17 7.53
CA VAL A 55 -12.25 -9.86 7.41
C VAL A 55 -13.02 -11.10 7.87
N PRO A 56 -13.99 -10.97 8.80
CA PRO A 56 -14.98 -12.03 9.01
C PRO A 56 -15.66 -12.34 7.67
N GLU A 57 -16.03 -13.59 7.40
CA GLU A 57 -16.61 -14.06 6.13
C GLU A 57 -17.93 -13.38 5.67
N ARG A 58 -18.34 -12.28 6.32
CA ARG A 58 -19.59 -11.56 6.06
C ARG A 58 -19.30 -10.20 5.43
N SER A 59 -19.32 -10.15 4.10
CA SER A 59 -19.49 -8.91 3.36
C SER A 59 -20.83 -8.27 3.78
N THR A 60 -20.77 -7.09 4.39
CA THR A 60 -21.97 -6.38 4.84
C THR A 60 -22.21 -5.20 3.93
N VAL A 61 -23.25 -5.27 3.10
CA VAL A 61 -23.74 -4.13 2.32
C VAL A 61 -24.66 -3.32 3.23
N SER A 62 -24.39 -2.03 3.43
CA SER A 62 -25.21 -1.17 4.29
C SER A 62 -25.58 0.13 3.60
N LEU A 63 -26.87 0.49 3.70
CA LEU A 63 -27.37 1.83 3.38
C LEU A 63 -27.30 2.68 4.67
N GLY A 64 -26.38 3.65 4.74
CA GLY A 64 -26.22 4.56 5.89
C GLY A 64 -24.77 4.76 6.36
N THR A 65 -24.54 5.65 7.33
CA THR A 65 -23.21 5.84 7.94
C THR A 65 -22.85 4.65 8.82
N ARG A 66 -21.78 3.93 8.48
CA ARG A 66 -21.20 2.86 9.29
C ARG A 66 -19.86 3.29 9.86
N LYS A 67 -19.55 2.84 11.08
CA LYS A 67 -18.22 3.04 11.66
C LYS A 67 -17.43 1.75 11.46
N VAL A 68 -16.39 1.81 10.65
CA VAL A 68 -15.43 0.71 10.53
C VAL A 68 -14.31 0.94 11.54
N ILE A 69 -14.08 -0.04 12.40
CA ILE A 69 -12.94 -0.06 13.32
C ILE A 69 -11.90 -1.01 12.73
N LEU A 70 -10.70 -0.49 12.52
CA LEU A 70 -9.52 -1.27 12.15
C LEU A 70 -8.67 -1.48 13.39
N ARG A 71 -8.52 -2.73 13.83
CA ARG A 71 -7.69 -3.08 14.98
C ARG A 71 -6.46 -3.84 14.51
N CYS A 72 -5.28 -3.31 14.82
CA CYS A 72 -4.04 -4.06 14.66
C CYS A 72 -4.03 -5.20 15.70
N VAL A 73 -4.11 -6.44 15.25
CA VAL A 73 -4.12 -7.63 16.13
C VAL A 73 -2.75 -8.27 16.23
N ASN A 74 -1.90 -8.10 15.21
CA ASN A 74 -0.52 -8.56 15.22
C ASN A 74 0.34 -7.64 14.35
N ALA A 75 1.61 -7.45 14.72
CA ALA A 75 2.57 -6.73 13.91
C ALA A 75 3.97 -7.27 14.15
N GLY A 76 4.73 -7.48 13.07
CA GLY A 76 6.10 -7.97 13.15
C GLY A 76 6.92 -7.58 11.93
N TYR A 77 8.24 -7.55 12.11
CA TYR A 77 9.20 -7.43 11.02
C TYR A 77 9.55 -8.81 10.49
N ARG A 78 9.37 -9.03 9.20
CA ARG A 78 9.90 -10.19 8.48
C ARG A 78 11.34 -9.99 8.07
N GLU A 79 11.71 -8.73 7.83
CA GLU A 79 13.06 -8.34 7.51
C GLU A 79 13.44 -7.06 8.24
N ALA A 80 14.65 -7.04 8.78
CA ALA A 80 15.26 -5.88 9.38
C ALA A 80 16.78 -5.91 9.11
N PRO A 81 17.45 -4.75 8.93
CA PRO A 81 18.89 -4.71 8.71
C PRO A 81 19.67 -5.09 9.98
N SER A 82 20.71 -5.91 9.85
CA SER A 82 21.55 -6.37 10.98
C SER A 82 22.91 -5.64 11.02
N GLY A 83 22.88 -4.33 11.22
CA GLY A 83 24.08 -3.50 11.41
C GLY A 83 24.61 -2.77 10.18
N GLY A 84 23.86 -2.76 9.08
CA GLY A 84 24.19 -2.02 7.86
C GLY A 84 23.11 -2.18 6.79
N PRO A 85 23.28 -1.59 5.61
CA PRO A 85 22.36 -1.79 4.49
C PRO A 85 22.27 -3.27 4.08
N ASN A 86 21.05 -3.76 3.84
CA ASN A 86 20.77 -5.18 3.61
C ASN A 86 20.26 -5.47 2.19
N ARG A 87 19.85 -4.46 1.42
CA ARG A 87 19.30 -4.61 0.08
C ARG A 87 19.98 -3.70 -0.94
N GLU A 88 20.11 -4.22 -2.15
CA GLU A 88 20.46 -3.48 -3.36
C GLU A 88 19.21 -2.85 -3.97
N ASN A 89 18.13 -3.65 -4.02
CA ASN A 89 16.83 -3.23 -4.52
C ASN A 89 15.69 -3.80 -3.68
N VAL A 90 14.55 -3.14 -3.73
CA VAL A 90 13.29 -3.57 -3.15
C VAL A 90 12.23 -3.60 -4.24
N VAL A 91 11.43 -4.66 -4.25
CA VAL A 91 10.33 -4.82 -5.21
C VAL A 91 9.04 -4.92 -4.43
N VAL A 92 8.13 -4.00 -4.70
CA VAL A 92 6.74 -4.05 -4.23
C VAL A 92 5.90 -4.60 -5.36
N ASP A 93 5.35 -5.80 -5.17
CA ASP A 93 4.50 -6.48 -6.16
C ASP A 93 3.07 -6.58 -5.64
N LEU A 94 2.15 -5.93 -6.34
CA LEU A 94 0.72 -5.89 -6.03
C LEU A 94 -0.09 -6.81 -6.96
N GLY A 95 0.52 -7.82 -7.57
CA GLY A 95 -0.16 -8.75 -8.49
C GLY A 95 -1.38 -9.48 -7.89
N MET A 96 -1.47 -9.57 -6.57
CA MET A 96 -2.54 -10.24 -5.83
C MET A 96 -3.77 -9.37 -5.51
N VAL A 97 -3.76 -8.07 -5.86
CA VAL A 97 -4.95 -7.21 -5.67
C VAL A 97 -6.09 -7.63 -6.59
N ASP A 98 -7.35 -7.43 -6.16
CA ASP A 98 -8.52 -7.78 -6.96
C ASP A 98 -8.44 -7.11 -8.34
N ALA A 99 -8.77 -7.88 -9.38
CA ALA A 99 -8.71 -7.44 -10.77
C ALA A 99 -9.49 -6.13 -11.01
N ARG A 100 -10.60 -5.92 -10.30
CA ARG A 100 -11.45 -4.73 -10.38
C ARG A 100 -10.78 -3.48 -9.81
N HIS A 101 -9.83 -3.63 -8.89
CA HIS A 101 -9.17 -2.52 -8.19
C HIS A 101 -7.80 -2.19 -8.78
N ARG A 102 -7.31 -2.96 -9.76
CA ARG A 102 -5.97 -2.80 -10.35
C ARG A 102 -5.67 -1.38 -10.81
N GLU A 103 -6.61 -0.70 -11.45
CA GLU A 103 -6.40 0.68 -11.91
C GLU A 103 -6.20 1.67 -10.75
N ALA A 104 -6.88 1.48 -9.63
CA ALA A 104 -6.68 2.31 -8.44
C ALA A 104 -5.26 2.10 -7.86
N TRP A 105 -4.80 0.85 -7.80
CA TRP A 105 -3.45 0.51 -7.36
C TRP A 105 -2.36 0.96 -8.31
N LYS A 106 -2.57 0.87 -9.64
CA LYS A 106 -1.65 1.43 -10.64
C LYS A 106 -1.45 2.93 -10.43
N LYS A 107 -2.54 3.69 -10.28
CA LYS A 107 -2.48 5.13 -10.01
C LYS A 107 -1.73 5.43 -8.70
N TYR A 108 -1.98 4.63 -7.67
CA TYR A 108 -1.24 4.72 -6.42
C TYR A 108 0.27 4.49 -6.63
N LEU A 109 0.68 3.42 -7.34
CA LEU A 109 2.09 3.16 -7.62
C LEU A 109 2.74 4.25 -8.48
N VAL A 110 2.01 4.86 -9.42
CA VAL A 110 2.50 6.01 -10.19
C VAL A 110 2.80 7.21 -9.29
N ALA A 111 1.90 7.50 -8.33
CA ALA A 111 2.13 8.56 -7.36
C ALA A 111 3.30 8.25 -6.42
N GLU A 112 3.40 7.02 -5.94
CA GLU A 112 4.53 6.57 -5.11
C GLU A 112 5.85 6.60 -5.88
N ASN A 113 5.86 6.20 -7.16
CA ASN A 113 7.02 6.29 -8.02
C ASN A 113 7.52 7.73 -8.13
N ALA A 114 6.62 8.68 -8.41
CA ALA A 114 6.99 10.10 -8.47
C ALA A 114 7.50 10.61 -7.13
N ARG A 115 6.83 10.24 -6.03
CA ARG A 115 7.22 10.62 -4.65
C ARG A 115 8.61 10.08 -4.29
N LEU A 116 8.88 8.80 -4.53
CA LEU A 116 10.17 8.17 -4.22
C LEU A 116 11.31 8.80 -5.03
N ASN A 117 11.09 9.07 -6.32
CA ASN A 117 12.08 9.77 -7.15
C ASN A 117 12.32 11.20 -6.65
N SER A 118 11.29 11.91 -6.16
CA SER A 118 11.47 13.24 -5.57
C SER A 118 12.29 13.23 -4.27
N LEU A 119 12.38 12.07 -3.60
CA LEU A 119 13.22 11.85 -2.42
C LEU A 119 14.65 11.41 -2.78
N GLY A 120 14.98 11.31 -4.07
CA GLY A 120 16.30 10.90 -4.55
C GLY A 120 16.52 9.40 -4.57
N LEU A 121 15.47 8.60 -4.39
CA LEU A 121 15.52 7.15 -4.63
C LEU A 121 15.30 6.87 -6.12
N ASN A 122 15.92 5.82 -6.64
CA ASN A 122 15.79 5.44 -8.04
C ASN A 122 14.64 4.42 -8.16
N ALA A 123 13.41 4.94 -8.26
CA ALA A 123 12.20 4.11 -8.35
C ALA A 123 11.68 4.04 -9.80
N TYR A 124 11.20 2.87 -10.22
CA TYR A 124 10.60 2.67 -11.53
C TYR A 124 9.52 1.60 -11.50
N ILE A 125 8.47 1.82 -12.28
CA ILE A 125 7.39 0.84 -12.48
C ILE A 125 7.82 -0.11 -13.59
N ASP A 126 7.55 -1.41 -13.40
CA ASP A 126 7.79 -2.43 -14.42
C ASP A 126 6.80 -2.22 -15.60
N ASN A 127 7.35 -1.99 -16.79
CA ASN A 127 6.55 -1.75 -18.00
C ASN A 127 5.70 -2.97 -18.41
N LEU A 128 6.14 -4.19 -18.04
CA LEU A 128 5.41 -5.42 -18.33
C LEU A 128 4.37 -5.72 -17.24
N ASN A 129 4.61 -5.26 -16.02
CA ASN A 129 3.68 -5.40 -14.91
C ASN A 129 3.52 -4.05 -14.16
N PRO A 130 2.56 -3.20 -14.54
CA PRO A 130 2.37 -1.89 -13.91
C PRO A 130 1.89 -1.95 -12.45
N LEU A 131 1.70 -3.14 -11.88
CA LEU A 131 1.46 -3.37 -10.45
C LEU A 131 2.75 -3.70 -9.68
N ARG A 132 3.91 -3.56 -10.32
CA ARG A 132 5.21 -3.85 -9.73
C ARG A 132 6.07 -2.59 -9.76
N LEU A 133 6.51 -2.18 -8.58
CA LEU A 133 7.39 -1.02 -8.37
C LEU A 133 8.73 -1.52 -7.84
N ALA A 134 9.81 -1.23 -8.56
CA ALA A 134 11.17 -1.47 -8.11
C ALA A 134 11.76 -0.18 -7.55
N ILE A 135 12.47 -0.28 -6.45
CA ILE A 135 13.11 0.83 -5.74
C ILE A 135 14.56 0.44 -5.53
N LEU A 136 15.46 1.22 -6.12
CA LEU A 136 16.89 1.12 -5.89
C LEU A 136 17.31 2.20 -4.90
N GLY A 137 18.41 1.96 -4.21
CA GLY A 137 19.06 3.01 -3.43
C GLY A 137 19.69 4.08 -4.31
N LYS A 138 20.50 4.94 -3.68
CA LYS A 138 21.22 6.01 -4.39
C LYS A 138 22.36 5.44 -5.23
N VAL A 139 22.95 4.33 -4.79
CA VAL A 139 24.00 3.62 -5.53
C VAL A 139 23.34 2.55 -6.40
N THR A 140 23.30 2.81 -7.71
CA THR A 140 22.70 1.89 -8.70
C THR A 140 23.69 0.84 -9.24
N ALA A 141 24.91 0.81 -8.71
CA ALA A 141 25.94 -0.15 -9.12
C ALA A 141 25.55 -1.57 -8.64
N PRO A 142 25.45 -2.56 -9.56
CA PRO A 142 25.03 -3.91 -9.20
C PRO A 142 25.88 -4.53 -8.09
N GLY A 143 25.24 -5.27 -7.18
CA GLY A 143 25.89 -5.92 -6.04
C GLY A 143 26.18 -5.01 -4.85
N THR A 144 25.91 -3.71 -4.94
CA THR A 144 26.05 -2.79 -3.80
C THR A 144 24.77 -2.73 -3.00
N LYS A 145 24.86 -3.02 -1.70
CA LYS A 145 23.74 -2.83 -0.77
C LYS A 145 23.88 -1.46 -0.11
N ASP A 146 22.92 -0.58 -0.34
CA ASP A 146 22.90 0.77 0.22
C ASP A 146 21.53 1.15 0.81
N LEU A 147 20.53 0.27 0.68
CA LEU A 147 19.22 0.40 1.33
C LEU A 147 19.19 -0.27 2.70
N TYR A 148 18.69 0.47 3.69
CA TYR A 148 18.23 -0.07 4.97
C TYR A 148 16.77 -0.47 4.82
N TYR A 149 16.53 -1.73 4.43
CA TYR A 149 15.21 -2.25 4.17
C TYR A 149 14.61 -2.95 5.38
N TYR A 150 13.39 -2.54 5.72
CA TYR A 150 12.52 -3.19 6.68
C TYR A 150 11.28 -3.71 5.96
N GLU A 151 10.94 -4.98 6.17
CA GLU A 151 9.66 -5.53 5.75
C GLU A 151 8.80 -5.78 6.98
N LYS A 152 7.67 -5.08 7.07
CA LYS A 152 6.72 -5.21 8.16
C LYS A 152 5.44 -5.88 7.66
N VAL A 153 4.91 -6.79 8.44
CA VAL A 153 3.57 -7.35 8.22
C VAL A 153 2.70 -6.99 9.40
N VAL A 154 1.51 -6.47 9.11
CA VAL A 154 0.52 -6.05 10.10
C VAL A 154 -0.76 -6.80 9.81
N GLU A 155 -1.24 -7.57 10.78
CA GLU A 155 -2.56 -8.17 10.72
C GLU A 155 -3.58 -7.20 11.30
N VAL A 156 -4.63 -6.93 10.53
CA VAL A 156 -5.68 -5.99 10.89
C VAL A 156 -7.00 -6.72 10.90
N GLU A 157 -7.67 -6.69 12.05
CA GLU A 157 -9.07 -7.11 12.17
C GLU A 157 -9.99 -5.94 11.80
N VAL A 158 -11.04 -6.25 11.05
CA VAL A 158 -12.03 -5.28 10.59
C VAL A 158 -13.35 -5.55 11.29
N GLU A 159 -13.82 -4.58 12.07
CA GLU A 159 -15.11 -4.61 12.75
C GLU A 159 -16.01 -3.52 12.15
N VAL A 160 -17.24 -3.88 11.78
CA VAL A 160 -18.25 -2.95 11.27
C VAL A 160 -19.31 -2.73 12.34
N LEU A 161 -19.49 -1.48 12.76
CA LEU A 161 -20.53 -1.02 13.69
C LEU A 161 -21.61 -0.24 12.92
#